data_AF-A0A9W6WUV8-F1
#
_entry.id   AF-A0A9W6WUV8-F1
#
_cell.length_a   1.000
_cell.length_b   1.000
_cell.length_c   1.000
_cell.angle_alpha   90.00
_cell.angle_beta   90.00
_cell.angle_gamma   90.00
#
_symmetry.space_group_name_H-M   'P 1'
#
loop_
_entity.id
_entity.type
_entity.pdbx_description
1 polymer ?
#
loop_
_entity_poly.entity_id
_entity_poly.type
_entity_poly.pdbx_seq_one_letter_code
_entity_poly.pdbx_strand_id
1 'polypeptide(L)'
;MTRSRGLDPKSVYHQEGRNSTPGEDYCLVIFENISVHGVYPRMVFDAFINVAQNAEIVVSEMFGSISIREGDEADTRDISQMRTVTSTSQGTVVESNSVVFTEFLEAKDDTEESCGLIVADFVASDELYPYMPEERARQDTTTVFMIRSFRQPLHLIARKGEQLKTPRKKSLWLWLPGGHAPRFGAVR
;
A
#
# COMPACT_ATOMS: atom_id res chain seq x y z
N MET A 1 16.78 7.07 -5.30
CA MET A 1 15.82 5.97 -5.60
C MET A 1 16.54 4.92 -6.45
N THR A 2 17.14 3.89 -5.84
CA THR A 2 18.05 2.93 -6.51
C THR A 2 17.38 1.59 -6.85
N ARG A 3 16.31 1.19 -6.14
CA ARG A 3 15.68 -0.13 -6.28
C ARG A 3 14.86 -0.33 -7.56
N SER A 4 14.32 0.73 -8.15
CA SER A 4 13.59 0.66 -9.43
C SER A 4 14.50 0.82 -10.66
N ARG A 5 15.80 1.10 -10.46
CA ARG A 5 16.71 1.44 -11.54
C ARG A 5 16.94 0.21 -12.43
N GLY A 6 16.57 0.32 -13.70
CA GLY A 6 16.73 -0.75 -14.70
C GLY A 6 15.58 -1.75 -14.76
N LEU A 7 14.55 -1.60 -13.92
CA LEU A 7 13.31 -2.37 -14.05
C LEU A 7 12.40 -1.74 -15.11
N ASP A 8 11.75 -2.57 -15.91
CA ASP A 8 10.69 -2.11 -16.82
C ASP A 8 9.45 -1.73 -15.99
N PRO A 9 9.00 -0.45 -16.01
CA PRO A 9 7.83 -0.02 -15.24
C PRO A 9 6.53 -0.75 -15.62
N LYS A 10 6.48 -1.39 -16.79
CA LYS A 10 5.32 -2.16 -17.26
C LYS A 10 5.35 -3.62 -16.84
N SER A 11 6.48 -4.09 -16.33
CA SER A 11 6.63 -5.45 -15.83
C SER A 11 6.12 -5.55 -14.39
N VAL A 12 5.42 -6.66 -14.10
CA VAL A 12 5.10 -6.99 -12.72
C VAL A 12 6.40 -7.38 -12.03
N TYR A 13 6.68 -6.76 -10.89
CA TYR A 13 7.86 -7.03 -10.10
C TYR A 13 7.48 -7.15 -8.63
N HIS A 14 8.11 -8.06 -7.92
CA HIS A 14 7.95 -8.22 -6.49
C HIS A 14 9.29 -8.65 -5.89
N GLN A 15 9.72 -7.94 -4.86
CA GLN A 15 10.90 -8.24 -4.08
C GLN A 15 10.56 -8.08 -2.61
N GLU A 16 11.07 -9.02 -1.82
CA GLU A 16 10.90 -9.03 -0.39
C GLU A 16 12.24 -9.32 0.29
N GLY A 17 12.53 -8.58 1.35
CA GLY A 17 13.65 -8.81 2.24
C GLY A 17 13.18 -8.86 3.69
N ARG A 18 13.75 -9.77 4.48
CA ARG A 18 13.48 -9.92 5.91
C ARG A 18 14.77 -10.02 6.68
N ASN A 19 14.83 -9.34 7.81
CA ASN A 19 15.82 -9.56 8.86
C ASN A 19 15.08 -10.00 10.12
N SER A 20 15.49 -11.16 10.63
CA SER A 20 14.92 -11.78 11.83
C SER A 20 16.03 -12.40 12.66
N THR A 21 17.20 -11.75 12.69
CA THR A 21 18.33 -12.20 13.49
C THR A 21 17.90 -12.21 14.96
N PRO A 22 18.14 -13.30 15.72
CA PRO A 22 17.80 -13.33 17.13
C PRO A 22 18.48 -12.19 17.90
N GLY A 23 17.69 -11.37 18.59
CA GLY A 23 18.19 -10.19 19.33
C GLY A 23 18.25 -8.89 18.52
N GLU A 24 17.90 -8.91 17.23
CA GLU A 24 17.67 -7.72 16.42
C GLU A 24 16.18 -7.49 16.18
N ASP A 25 15.82 -6.26 15.83
CA ASP A 25 14.44 -5.91 15.49
C ASP A 25 13.99 -6.65 14.22
N TYR A 26 12.75 -7.13 14.26
CA TYR A 26 12.12 -7.68 13.06
C TYR A 26 11.86 -6.56 12.06
N CYS A 27 12.43 -6.67 10.86
CA CYS A 27 12.12 -5.74 9.78
C CYS A 27 11.80 -6.50 8.48
N LEU A 28 10.84 -5.92 7.76
CA LEU A 28 10.32 -6.40 6.50
C LEU A 28 10.39 -5.26 5.51
N VAL A 29 10.94 -5.55 4.33
CA VAL A 29 11.02 -4.59 3.25
C VAL A 29 10.39 -5.22 2.02
N ILE A 30 9.29 -4.63 1.56
CA ILE A 30 8.59 -5.03 0.35
C ILE A 30 8.79 -3.95 -0.71
N PHE A 31 9.08 -4.37 -1.93
CA PHE A 31 9.03 -3.52 -3.11
C PHE A 31 8.25 -4.24 -4.20
N GLU A 32 7.19 -3.61 -4.67
CA GLU A 32 6.32 -4.18 -5.69
C GLU A 32 6.01 -3.18 -6.81
N ASN A 33 5.77 -3.72 -8.00
CA ASN A 33 5.28 -2.98 -9.15
C ASN A 33 4.16 -3.79 -9.81
N ILE A 34 2.99 -3.17 -9.97
CA ILE A 34 1.82 -3.80 -10.56
C ILE A 34 1.24 -2.86 -11.62
N SER A 35 1.02 -3.39 -12.83
CA SER A 35 0.37 -2.65 -13.91
C SER A 35 -1.15 -2.79 -13.83
N VAL A 36 -1.86 -1.67 -13.73
CA VAL A 36 -3.32 -1.61 -13.88
C VAL A 36 -3.65 -1.08 -15.28
N HIS A 37 -4.72 -1.60 -15.90
CA HIS A 37 -5.10 -1.25 -17.27
C HIS A 37 -6.55 -0.76 -17.33
N GLY A 38 -6.83 0.15 -18.26
CA GLY A 38 -8.20 0.61 -18.53
C GLY A 38 -8.79 1.54 -17.45
N VAL A 39 -7.96 2.12 -16.59
CA VAL A 39 -8.38 3.03 -15.52
C VAL A 39 -7.59 4.34 -15.60
N TYR A 40 -8.20 5.43 -15.15
CA TYR A 40 -7.51 6.71 -15.04
C TYR A 40 -6.60 6.72 -13.80
N PRO A 41 -5.38 7.29 -13.87
CA PRO A 41 -4.43 7.32 -12.75
C PRO A 41 -5.04 7.94 -11.48
N ARG A 42 -5.85 8.99 -11.64
CA ARG A 42 -6.57 9.64 -10.54
C ARG A 42 -7.51 8.69 -9.80
N MET A 43 -8.21 7.81 -10.51
CA MET A 43 -9.10 6.83 -9.86
C MET A 43 -8.31 5.84 -8.97
N VAL A 44 -7.12 5.45 -9.42
CA VAL A 44 -6.23 4.57 -8.63
C VAL A 44 -5.73 5.34 -7.40
N PHE A 45 -5.28 6.57 -7.60
CA PHE A 45 -4.84 7.44 -6.49
C PHE A 45 -5.95 7.63 -5.45
N ASP A 46 -7.14 8.05 -5.86
CA ASP A 46 -8.29 8.26 -4.98
C ASP A 46 -8.69 6.98 -4.25
N ALA A 47 -8.54 5.80 -4.87
CA ALA A 47 -8.78 4.53 -4.20
C ALA A 47 -7.77 4.28 -3.06
N PHE A 48 -6.48 4.59 -3.26
CA PHE A 48 -5.49 4.48 -2.19
C PHE A 48 -5.69 5.53 -1.08
N ILE A 49 -6.15 6.74 -1.41
CA ILE A 49 -6.56 7.73 -0.41
C ILE A 49 -7.68 7.16 0.46
N ASN A 50 -8.71 6.55 -0.15
CA ASN A 50 -9.78 5.90 0.60
C ASN A 50 -9.26 4.76 1.47
N VAL A 51 -8.30 3.96 0.99
CA VAL A 51 -7.66 2.91 1.81
C VAL A 51 -6.97 3.52 3.03
N ALA A 52 -6.21 4.60 2.86
CA ALA A 52 -5.53 5.26 3.98
C ALA A 52 -6.55 5.86 4.99
N GLN A 53 -7.60 6.50 4.49
CA GLN A 53 -8.66 7.10 5.32
C GLN A 53 -9.53 6.08 6.05
N ASN A 54 -9.55 4.82 5.61
CA ASN A 54 -10.31 3.73 6.22
C ASN A 54 -9.40 2.58 6.63
N ALA A 55 -8.13 2.88 6.95
CA ALA A 55 -7.12 1.86 7.22
C ALA A 55 -7.51 0.91 8.35
N GLU A 56 -8.19 1.38 9.39
CA GLU A 56 -8.69 0.56 10.50
C GLU A 56 -9.71 -0.49 10.05
N ILE A 57 -10.61 -0.13 9.14
CA ILE A 57 -11.58 -1.08 8.55
C ILE A 57 -10.84 -2.07 7.66
N VAL A 58 -10.00 -1.56 6.75
CA VAL A 58 -9.25 -2.38 5.80
C VAL A 58 -8.34 -3.38 6.51
N VAL A 59 -7.60 -2.95 7.54
CA VAL A 59 -6.75 -3.82 8.38
C VAL A 59 -7.60 -4.87 9.10
N SER A 60 -8.73 -4.45 9.71
CA SER A 60 -9.61 -5.39 10.42
C SER A 60 -10.16 -6.48 9.49
N GLU A 61 -10.64 -6.10 8.30
CA GLU A 61 -11.21 -7.01 7.32
C GLU A 61 -10.15 -7.94 6.70
N MET A 62 -8.97 -7.42 6.37
CA MET A 62 -7.92 -8.22 5.74
C MET A 62 -7.29 -9.23 6.69
N PHE A 63 -7.16 -8.90 7.97
CA PHE A 63 -6.42 -9.73 8.92
C PHE A 63 -7.31 -10.46 9.95
N GLY A 64 -8.63 -10.23 9.92
CA GLY A 64 -9.53 -10.74 10.94
C GLY A 64 -9.17 -10.23 12.34
N SER A 65 -8.56 -9.06 12.40
CA SER A 65 -8.19 -8.35 13.64
C SER A 65 -9.26 -7.32 13.99
N ILE A 66 -9.16 -6.74 15.18
CA ILE A 66 -9.96 -5.56 15.55
C ILE A 66 -9.03 -4.37 15.57
N SER A 67 -9.23 -3.43 14.66
CA SER A 67 -8.43 -2.22 14.54
C SER A 67 -9.28 -0.98 14.81
N ILE A 68 -8.76 -0.04 15.59
CA ILE A 68 -9.42 1.24 15.90
C ILE A 68 -8.46 2.39 15.62
N ARG A 69 -9.00 3.52 15.15
CA ARG A 69 -8.23 4.77 14.99
C ARG A 69 -8.31 5.60 16.27
N GLU A 70 -7.18 6.11 16.74
CA GLU A 70 -7.08 7.03 17.89
C GLU A 70 -6.65 8.42 17.41
N GLY A 71 -7.21 9.50 17.96
CA GLY A 71 -6.71 10.88 17.74
C GLY A 71 -6.89 11.41 16.31
N ASP A 72 -8.12 11.39 15.81
CA ASP A 72 -8.46 11.89 14.46
C ASP A 72 -8.29 13.42 14.35
N GLU A 73 -7.07 13.86 14.09
CA GLU A 73 -6.74 15.24 13.70
C GLU A 73 -6.61 15.28 12.17
N ALA A 74 -7.75 15.26 11.48
CA ALA A 74 -7.82 15.38 10.02
C ALA A 74 -7.60 16.85 9.59
N ASP A 75 -6.44 17.41 9.91
CA ASP A 75 -6.07 18.76 9.52
C ASP A 75 -5.45 18.74 8.11
N THR A 76 -6.32 18.90 7.11
CA THR A 76 -6.05 19.01 5.66
C THR A 76 -5.97 17.69 4.88
N ARG A 77 -6.34 17.70 3.59
CA ARG A 77 -6.36 16.49 2.74
C ARG A 77 -4.98 15.97 2.38
N ASP A 78 -3.98 16.86 2.40
CA ASP A 78 -2.67 16.58 1.84
C ASP A 78 -1.70 16.05 2.92
N ILE A 79 -1.95 16.37 4.19
CA ILE A 79 -1.20 15.86 5.35
C ILE A 79 -2.20 15.45 6.43
N SER A 80 -2.10 14.24 6.95
CA SER A 80 -2.90 13.80 8.10
C SER A 80 -2.11 12.88 9.02
N GLN A 81 -2.51 12.79 10.28
CA GLN A 81 -1.99 11.78 11.18
C GLN A 81 -2.91 10.55 11.17
N MET A 82 -2.31 9.37 11.15
CA MET A 82 -3.00 8.08 11.19
C MET A 82 -2.42 7.27 12.34
N ARG A 83 -3.11 7.26 13.48
CA ARG A 83 -2.79 6.42 14.64
C ARG A 83 -3.81 5.32 14.79
N THR A 84 -3.34 4.08 14.84
CA THR A 84 -4.20 2.89 14.85
C THR A 84 -3.73 1.90 15.91
N VAL A 85 -4.69 1.31 16.61
CA VAL A 85 -4.46 0.23 17.59
C VAL A 85 -5.16 -1.01 17.09
N THR A 86 -4.41 -2.08 16.90
CA THR A 86 -4.89 -3.35 16.36
C THR A 86 -4.72 -4.46 17.38
N SER A 87 -5.82 -5.08 17.76
CA SER A 87 -5.83 -6.34 18.49
C SER A 87 -5.78 -7.50 17.50
N THR A 88 -4.65 -8.22 17.50
CA THR A 88 -4.43 -9.38 16.63
C THR A 88 -5.24 -10.59 17.12
N SER A 89 -5.43 -11.57 16.25
CA SER A 89 -6.10 -12.84 16.61
C SER A 89 -5.38 -13.64 17.71
N GLN A 90 -4.09 -13.35 17.95
CA GLN A 90 -3.30 -13.95 19.03
C GLN A 90 -3.40 -13.19 20.36
N GLY A 91 -4.18 -12.10 20.41
CA GLY A 91 -4.37 -11.27 21.60
C GLY A 91 -3.27 -10.22 21.81
N THR A 92 -2.25 -10.16 20.97
CA THR A 92 -1.27 -9.07 20.98
C THR A 92 -1.93 -7.79 20.51
N VAL A 93 -1.78 -6.73 21.29
CA VAL A 93 -2.18 -5.38 20.91
C VAL A 93 -0.99 -4.68 20.28
N VAL A 94 -1.17 -4.18 19.06
CA VAL A 94 -0.16 -3.48 18.28
C VAL A 94 -0.62 -2.05 18.09
N GLU A 95 0.26 -1.07 18.27
CA GLU A 95 0.00 0.30 17.86
C GLU A 95 0.90 0.74 16.71
N SER A 96 0.33 1.55 15.83
CA SER A 96 1.03 2.23 14.73
C SER A 96 0.67 3.70 14.76
N ASN A 97 1.64 4.56 14.46
CA ASN A 97 1.44 6.00 14.39
C ASN A 97 2.24 6.55 13.22
N SER A 98 1.54 7.08 12.22
CA SER A 98 2.15 7.58 10.99
C SER A 98 1.60 8.94 10.60
N VAL A 99 2.43 9.73 9.91
CA VAL A 99 1.99 10.90 9.15
C VAL A 99 1.83 10.48 7.70
N VAL A 100 0.67 10.76 7.13
CA VAL A 100 0.33 10.50 5.74
C VAL A 100 0.46 11.80 4.96
N PHE A 101 1.26 11.80 3.90
CA PHE A 101 1.39 12.86 2.92
C PHE A 101 0.88 12.37 1.56
N THR A 102 0.14 13.22 0.84
CA THR A 102 -0.41 12.86 -0.46
C THR A 102 -0.26 14.00 -1.46
N GLU A 103 0.11 13.66 -2.70
CA GLU A 103 0.23 14.61 -3.80
C GLU A 103 -0.12 13.94 -5.11
N PHE A 104 -0.88 14.63 -5.97
CA PHE A 104 -1.19 14.15 -7.31
C PHE A 104 -0.97 15.24 -8.36
N LEU A 105 -0.11 14.94 -9.32
CA LEU A 105 0.20 15.74 -10.48
C LEU A 105 -0.54 15.19 -11.69
N GLU A 106 -1.49 15.96 -12.21
CA GLU A 106 -2.18 15.66 -13.46
C GLU A 106 -1.29 16.02 -14.66
N ALA A 107 -1.27 15.16 -15.69
CA ALA A 107 -0.66 15.51 -16.96
C ALA A 107 -1.33 16.75 -17.56
N LYS A 108 -0.55 17.75 -17.97
CA LYS A 108 -1.11 18.99 -18.54
C LYS A 108 -1.51 18.83 -20.00
N ASP A 109 -0.88 17.89 -20.70
CA ASP A 109 -1.10 17.66 -22.12
C ASP A 109 -0.83 16.21 -22.54
N ASP A 110 -0.83 15.98 -23.85
CA ASP A 110 -0.62 14.68 -24.45
C ASP A 110 0.85 14.19 -24.47
N THR A 111 1.76 14.94 -23.87
CA THR A 111 3.18 14.60 -23.79
C THR A 111 3.61 14.24 -22.37
N GLU A 112 2.88 14.70 -21.35
CA GLU A 112 3.16 14.43 -19.95
C GLU A 112 2.49 13.13 -19.43
N GLU A 113 2.98 12.64 -18.28
CA GLU A 113 2.44 11.52 -17.52
C GLU A 113 1.83 12.04 -16.20
N SER A 114 0.65 11.55 -15.81
CA SER A 114 0.13 11.83 -14.47
C SER A 114 0.89 10.99 -13.43
N CYS A 115 1.18 11.59 -12.27
CA CYS A 115 1.93 10.97 -11.19
C CYS A 115 1.25 11.26 -9.85
N GLY A 116 0.97 10.20 -9.09
CA GLY A 116 0.45 10.28 -7.73
C GLY A 116 1.44 9.70 -6.73
N LEU A 117 1.55 10.31 -5.57
CA LEU A 117 2.39 9.87 -4.47
C LEU A 117 1.59 9.88 -3.18
N ILE A 118 1.59 8.76 -2.46
CA ILE A 118 1.05 8.64 -1.10
C ILE A 118 2.16 8.06 -0.26
N VAL A 119 2.55 8.78 0.79
CA VAL A 119 3.60 8.38 1.73
C VAL A 119 2.98 8.32 3.11
N ALA A 120 3.14 7.20 3.81
CA ALA A 120 2.84 7.11 5.24
C ALA A 120 4.16 6.80 5.94
N ASP A 121 4.65 7.71 6.78
CA ASP A 121 5.90 7.52 7.52
C ASP A 121 5.65 7.54 9.02
N PHE A 122 6.37 6.72 9.77
CA PHE A 122 6.12 6.58 11.21
C PHE A 122 6.57 7.80 12.01
N VAL A 123 5.89 8.07 13.12
CA VAL A 123 6.23 9.17 14.03
C VAL A 123 7.26 8.67 15.04
N ALA A 124 8.53 9.05 14.87
CA ALA A 124 9.61 8.60 15.76
C ALA A 124 9.63 9.25 17.15
N SER A 125 8.96 10.39 17.34
CA SER A 125 8.93 11.12 18.61
C SER A 125 7.60 10.93 19.33
N ASP A 126 7.66 10.49 20.58
CA ASP A 126 6.50 10.19 21.41
C ASP A 126 6.10 11.36 22.34
N GLU A 127 6.67 12.56 22.14
CA GLU A 127 6.45 13.72 23.02
C GLU A 127 4.96 14.15 23.08
N LEU A 128 4.26 14.12 21.95
CA LEU A 128 2.84 14.47 21.86
C LEU A 128 1.93 13.28 22.18
N TYR A 129 2.37 12.07 21.85
CA TYR A 129 1.61 10.84 22.01
C TYR A 129 2.52 9.75 22.62
N PRO A 130 2.62 9.69 23.95
CA PRO A 130 3.51 8.75 24.62
C PRO A 130 3.20 7.30 24.29
N TYR A 131 4.22 6.54 23.92
CA TYR A 131 4.14 5.09 23.71
C TYR A 131 3.92 4.36 25.05
N MET A 132 3.07 3.32 25.03
CA MET A 132 2.73 2.46 26.17
C MET A 132 3.30 1.03 25.98
N PRO A 133 4.61 0.81 26.21
CA PRO A 133 5.29 -0.46 25.90
C PRO A 133 4.79 -1.67 26.70
N GLU A 134 4.24 -1.45 27.89
CA GLU A 134 3.68 -2.52 28.73
C GLU A 134 2.29 -2.98 28.25
N GLU A 135 1.60 -2.16 27.48
CA GLU A 135 0.24 -2.43 27.01
C GLU A 135 0.19 -2.86 25.55
N ARG A 136 1.10 -2.33 24.72
CA ARG A 136 1.03 -2.43 23.26
C ARG A 136 2.43 -2.61 22.68
N ALA A 137 2.54 -3.44 21.66
CA ALA A 137 3.74 -3.52 20.83
C ALA A 137 3.72 -2.42 19.76
N ARG A 138 4.82 -1.69 19.61
CA ARG A 138 4.96 -0.67 18.57
C ARG A 138 5.26 -1.28 17.21
N GLN A 139 4.57 -0.79 16.18
CA GLN A 139 4.83 -1.08 14.78
C GLN A 139 5.14 0.22 14.04
N ASP A 140 6.43 0.42 13.76
CA ASP A 140 6.89 1.50 12.88
C ASP A 140 6.89 1.03 11.44
N THR A 141 6.25 1.80 10.55
CA THR A 141 6.14 1.46 9.13
C THR A 141 6.25 2.71 8.28
N THR A 142 7.09 2.61 7.24
CA THR A 142 7.15 3.57 6.13
C THR A 142 6.60 2.91 4.88
N THR A 143 5.51 3.44 4.34
CA THR A 143 4.88 2.95 3.11
C THR A 143 4.87 4.05 2.05
N VAL A 144 5.21 3.70 0.81
CA VAL A 144 5.16 4.62 -0.34
C VAL A 144 4.38 3.95 -1.46
N PHE A 145 3.27 4.56 -1.85
CA PHE A 145 2.54 4.22 -3.07
C PHE A 145 2.83 5.28 -4.14
N MET A 146 3.36 4.82 -5.26
CA MET A 146 3.60 5.66 -6.44
C MET A 146 2.71 5.19 -7.59
N ILE A 147 1.84 6.07 -8.05
CA ILE A 147 0.95 5.84 -9.19
C ILE A 147 1.55 6.59 -10.37
N ARG A 148 1.83 5.89 -11.49
CA ARG A 148 2.29 6.52 -12.72
C ARG A 148 1.47 6.06 -13.90
N SER A 149 1.06 7.01 -14.73
CA SER A 149 0.45 6.71 -16.01
C SER A 149 1.53 6.38 -17.03
N PHE A 150 1.37 5.29 -17.78
CA PHE A 150 2.23 4.98 -18.92
C PHE A 150 1.38 4.86 -20.18
N ARG A 151 1.73 5.61 -21.22
CA ARG A 151 1.08 5.46 -22.53
C ARG A 151 1.55 4.16 -23.20
N GLN A 152 0.61 3.43 -23.79
CA GLN A 152 0.94 2.35 -24.74
C GLN A 152 1.12 2.98 -26.12
N PRO A 153 2.26 2.79 -26.81
CA PRO A 153 2.40 3.23 -28.19
C PRO A 153 1.32 2.56 -29.06
N LEU A 154 0.60 3.34 -29.86
CA LEU A 154 -0.47 2.90 -30.76
C LEU A 154 -0.10 1.67 -31.61
N HIS A 155 1.18 1.51 -31.97
CA HIS A 155 1.69 0.37 -32.75
C HIS A 155 1.65 -0.98 -32.01
N LEU A 156 1.60 -0.99 -30.68
CA LEU A 156 1.46 -2.23 -29.87
C LEU A 156 0.00 -2.66 -29.71
N ILE A 157 -0.96 -1.72 -29.82
CA ILE A 157 -2.40 -2.01 -29.76
C ILE A 157 -2.82 -2.79 -31.01
N ALA A 158 -2.29 -2.42 -32.19
CA ALA A 158 -2.55 -3.12 -33.45
C ALA A 158 -2.11 -4.60 -33.44
N ARG A 159 -0.99 -4.94 -32.79
CA ARG A 159 -0.55 -6.34 -32.65
C ARG A 159 -1.37 -7.16 -31.65
N LYS A 160 -2.00 -6.52 -30.66
CA LYS A 160 -2.75 -7.22 -29.60
C LYS A 160 -4.19 -7.53 -30.00
N GLY A 161 -4.73 -6.82 -30.99
CA GLY A 161 -6.08 -7.05 -31.54
C GLY A 161 -6.29 -8.44 -32.16
N GLU A 162 -5.23 -9.11 -32.61
CA GLU A 162 -5.32 -10.44 -33.22
C GLU A 162 -5.29 -11.62 -32.22
N GLN A 163 -4.91 -11.39 -30.95
CA GLN A 163 -4.68 -12.49 -29.99
C GLN A 163 -5.66 -12.60 -28.81
N LEU A 164 -6.62 -11.69 -28.63
CA LEU A 164 -7.52 -11.73 -27.48
C LEU A 164 -8.80 -12.55 -27.76
N LYS A 165 -8.67 -13.88 -27.74
CA LYS A 165 -9.77 -14.81 -27.40
C LYS A 165 -9.35 -15.69 -26.22
N THR A 166 -9.46 -15.16 -25.00
CA THR A 166 -9.87 -15.89 -23.77
C THR A 166 -9.74 -14.95 -22.57
N PRO A 167 -10.78 -14.83 -21.71
CA PRO A 167 -10.66 -14.04 -20.49
C PRO A 167 -9.92 -14.89 -19.44
N ARG A 168 -8.70 -14.50 -19.09
CA ARG A 168 -8.05 -15.01 -17.87
C ARG A 168 -8.49 -14.15 -16.69
N LYS A 169 -9.33 -14.70 -15.81
CA LYS A 169 -9.55 -14.18 -14.46
C LYS A 169 -8.19 -14.03 -13.80
N LYS A 170 -7.87 -12.85 -13.25
CA LYS A 170 -6.65 -12.63 -12.47
C LYS A 170 -7.05 -12.11 -11.10
N SER A 171 -6.67 -12.85 -10.07
CA SER A 171 -6.80 -12.50 -8.65
C SER A 171 -5.59 -11.68 -8.20
N LEU A 172 -5.86 -10.71 -7.32
CA LEU A 172 -4.87 -9.97 -6.56
C LEU A 172 -4.49 -10.80 -5.33
N TRP A 173 -3.21 -10.97 -5.05
CA TRP A 173 -2.71 -11.65 -3.85
C TRP A 173 -1.79 -10.70 -3.11
N LEU A 174 -2.19 -10.31 -1.90
CA LEU A 174 -1.34 -9.64 -0.93
C LEU A 174 -0.91 -10.70 0.09
N TRP A 175 0.40 -10.85 0.31
CA TRP A 175 0.97 -11.84 1.23
C TRP A 175 1.60 -11.14 2.45
N LEU A 176 1.46 -11.76 3.62
CA LEU A 176 2.07 -11.32 4.88
C LEU A 176 2.95 -12.41 5.52
N PRO A 177 3.94 -12.02 6.34
CA PRO A 177 4.70 -12.93 7.18
C PRO A 177 3.83 -13.51 8.29
N GLY A 178 3.87 -14.84 8.48
CA GLY A 178 3.45 -15.48 9.75
C GLY A 178 2.06 -16.13 9.78
N GLY A 179 1.34 -16.23 8.66
CA GLY A 179 0.06 -16.94 8.62
C GLY A 179 -0.15 -17.66 7.28
N HIS A 180 -0.62 -18.91 7.33
CA HIS A 180 -1.02 -19.64 6.13
C HIS A 180 -2.09 -18.85 5.35
N ALA A 181 -1.88 -18.70 4.03
CA ALA A 181 -2.80 -18.00 3.15
C ALA A 181 -4.18 -18.69 3.13
N PRO A 182 -5.31 -17.98 3.38
CA PRO A 182 -6.63 -18.52 3.12
C PRO A 182 -6.84 -18.61 1.60
N ARG A 183 -7.25 -19.80 1.12
CA ARG A 183 -7.76 -19.97 -0.24
C ARG A 183 -9.20 -19.47 -0.30
N PHE A 184 -9.43 -18.31 -0.92
CA PHE A 184 -10.78 -17.93 -1.30
C PHE A 184 -11.17 -18.65 -2.60
N GLY A 185 -12.12 -19.59 -2.48
CA GLY A 185 -12.82 -20.18 -3.62
C GLY A 185 -13.80 -19.18 -4.23
N ALA A 186 -13.90 -19.18 -5.56
CA ALA A 186 -14.87 -18.37 -6.29
C ALA A 186 -16.30 -18.75 -5.89
N VAL A 187 -17.07 -17.82 -5.32
CA VAL A 187 -18.53 -17.93 -5.28
C VAL A 187 -19.05 -17.62 -6.69
N ARG A 188 -19.98 -18.47 -7.14
CA ARG A 188 -20.53 -18.49 -8.51
C ARG A 188 -21.40 -17.29 -8.82
#